data_AF-A0A1B1A9H3-F1
#
_entry.id   AF-A0A1B1A9H3-F1
#
_cell.length_a   1.000
_cell.length_b   1.000
_cell.length_c   1.000
_cell.angle_alpha   90.00
_cell.angle_beta   90.00
_cell.angle_gamma   90.00
#
_symmetry.space_group_name_H-M   'P 1'
#
loop_
_entity.id
_entity.type
_entity.pdbx_description
1 polymer ?
#
loop_
_entity_poly.entity_id
_entity_poly.type
_entity_poly.pdbx_seq_one_letter_code
_entity_poly.pdbx_strand_id
1 'polypeptide(L)'
;MSALQAEIRAAVQEATAPLMRELSDLRRIVEAQSKDAQPEFVTVKEAAKILKCTEKTVHRYCDSGRLEVRRDGHKKLITYASLVETAG
;
A
#
# COMPACT_ATOMS: atom_id res chain seq x y z
N MET A 1 41.37 6.06 18.59
CA MET A 1 40.91 4.84 17.89
C MET A 1 42.14 4.08 17.44
N SER A 2 42.19 2.75 17.63
CA SER A 2 43.36 1.97 17.18
C SER A 2 43.35 1.82 15.65
N ALA A 3 44.53 1.68 15.04
CA ALA A 3 44.67 1.45 13.60
C ALA A 3 43.86 0.23 13.14
N LEU A 4 43.87 -0.84 13.94
CA LEU A 4 43.10 -2.06 13.70
C LEU A 4 41.57 -1.81 13.67
N GLN A 5 41.04 -0.94 14.53
CA GLN A 5 39.62 -0.60 14.52
C GLN A 5 39.22 0.17 13.25
N ALA A 6 40.11 0.99 12.71
CA ALA A 6 39.86 1.72 11.47
C ALA A 6 39.83 0.77 10.25
N GLU A 7 40.76 -0.18 10.20
CA GLU A 7 40.81 -1.20 9.14
C GLU A 7 39.60 -2.12 9.15
N ILE A 8 39.19 -2.61 10.33
CA ILE A 8 37.97 -3.44 10.46
C ILE A 8 36.75 -2.67 9.97
N ARG A 9 36.63 -1.38 10.31
CA ARG A 9 35.50 -0.56 9.87
C ARG A 9 35.48 -0.36 8.36
N ALA A 10 36.63 -0.13 7.74
CA ALA A 10 36.75 0.03 6.30
C ALA A 10 36.37 -1.26 5.55
N ALA A 11 36.88 -2.41 5.98
CA ALA A 11 36.55 -3.71 5.40
C ALA A 11 35.05 -4.04 5.53
N VAL A 12 34.44 -3.73 6.69
CA VAL A 12 32.99 -3.91 6.89
C VAL A 12 32.20 -2.98 5.98
N GLN A 13 32.60 -1.71 5.82
CA GLN A 13 31.94 -0.78 4.92
C GLN A 13 32.02 -1.22 3.46
N GLU A 14 33.19 -1.68 3.02
CA GLU A 14 33.39 -2.19 1.66
C GLU A 14 32.53 -3.42 1.38
N ALA A 15 32.48 -4.36 2.33
CA ALA A 15 31.66 -5.57 2.22
C ALA A 15 30.15 -5.27 2.25
N THR A 16 29.72 -4.26 3.03
CA THR A 16 28.29 -3.94 3.20
C THR A 16 27.75 -2.93 2.21
N ALA A 17 28.60 -2.14 1.55
CA ALA A 17 28.22 -1.18 0.53
C ALA A 17 27.31 -1.75 -0.59
N PRO A 18 27.61 -2.91 -1.22
CA PRO A 18 26.74 -3.47 -2.26
C PRO A 18 25.37 -3.89 -1.70
N LEU A 19 25.33 -4.50 -0.52
CA LEU A 19 24.07 -4.91 0.12
C LEU A 19 23.18 -3.71 0.47
N MET A 20 23.78 -2.62 0.96
CA MET A 20 23.05 -1.38 1.25
C MET A 20 22.47 -0.75 -0.01
N ARG A 21 23.17 -0.86 -1.14
CA ARG A 21 22.67 -0.42 -2.44
C ARG A 21 21.48 -1.25 -2.89
N GLU A 22 21.58 -2.58 -2.85
CA GLU A 22 20.47 -3.48 -3.20
C GLU A 22 19.24 -3.24 -2.31
N LEU A 23 19.42 -3.06 -1.00
CA LEU A 23 18.34 -2.69 -0.09
C LEU A 23 17.66 -1.38 -0.48
N SER A 24 18.42 -0.39 -0.93
CA SER A 24 17.87 0.89 -1.36
C SER A 24 17.06 0.77 -2.65
N ASP A 25 17.52 -0.06 -3.59
CA ASP A 25 16.83 -0.28 -4.86
C ASP A 25 15.55 -1.11 -4.65
N LEU A 26 15.60 -2.15 -3.80
CA LEU A 26 14.42 -2.93 -3.42
C LEU A 26 13.36 -2.06 -2.75
N ARG A 27 13.75 -1.16 -1.84
CA ARG A 27 12.81 -0.21 -1.22
C ARG A 27 12.13 0.66 -2.27
N ARG A 28 12.86 1.18 -3.25
CA ARG A 28 12.30 1.99 -4.34
C ARG A 28 11.31 1.20 -5.19
N ILE A 29 11.61 -0.06 -5.50
CA ILE A 29 10.71 -0.93 -6.29
C ILE A 29 9.41 -1.17 -5.52
N VAL A 30 9.48 -1.48 -4.22
CA VAL A 30 8.29 -1.69 -3.37
C VAL A 30 7.46 -0.40 -3.25
N GLU A 31 8.11 0.75 -3.08
CA GLU A 31 7.42 2.05 -3.06
C GLU A 31 6.76 2.39 -4.40
N ALA A 32 7.39 2.06 -5.53
CA ALA A 32 6.79 2.23 -6.85
C ALA A 32 5.58 1.31 -7.05
N GLN A 33 5.71 0.02 -6.69
CA GLN A 33 4.61 -0.93 -6.76
C GLN A 33 3.42 -0.53 -5.88
N SER A 34 3.66 0.04 -4.69
CA SER A 34 2.57 0.50 -3.81
C SER A 34 1.85 1.76 -4.30
N LYS A 35 2.49 2.57 -5.16
CA LYS A 35 1.85 3.74 -5.77
C LYS A 35 1.00 3.38 -6.99
N ASP A 36 1.40 2.36 -7.74
CA ASP A 36 0.74 1.99 -9.00
C ASP A 36 -0.21 0.79 -8.86
N ALA A 37 -0.09 -0.03 -7.81
CA ALA A 37 -1.03 -1.11 -7.54
C ALA A 37 -2.33 -0.56 -6.96
N GLN A 38 -3.40 -0.57 -7.77
CA GLN A 38 -4.74 -0.33 -7.26
C GLN A 38 -5.06 -1.43 -6.22
N PRO A 39 -5.47 -1.05 -5.00
CA PRO A 39 -5.79 -2.02 -3.97
C PRO A 39 -7.01 -2.83 -4.42
N GLU A 40 -6.93 -4.16 -4.32
CA GLU A 40 -8.04 -5.05 -4.69
C GLU A 40 -9.33 -4.72 -3.89
N PHE A 41 -9.13 -4.38 -2.61
CA PHE A 41 -10.19 -3.98 -1.70
C PHE A 41 -9.88 -2.64 -1.03
N VAL A 42 -10.90 -1.82 -0.87
CA VAL A 42 -10.83 -0.56 -0.15
C VAL A 42 -11.88 -0.49 0.95
N THR A 43 -11.60 0.31 1.98
CA THR A 43 -12.55 0.59 3.05
C THR A 43 -13.66 1.52 2.59
N VAL A 44 -14.76 1.59 3.35
CA VAL A 44 -15.84 2.57 3.13
C VAL A 44 -15.31 4.01 3.06
N LYS A 45 -14.35 4.34 3.92
CA LYS A 45 -13.72 5.67 3.97
C LYS A 45 -12.94 6.00 2.70
N GLU A 46 -12.20 5.04 2.16
CA GLU A 46 -11.46 5.19 0.91
C GLU A 46 -12.41 5.26 -0.29
N ALA A 47 -13.41 4.37 -0.34
CA ALA A 47 -14.47 4.40 -1.34
C ALA A 47 -15.20 5.74 -1.39
N ALA A 48 -15.49 6.35 -0.22
CA ALA A 48 -16.13 7.67 -0.12
C ALA A 48 -15.29 8.77 -0.80
N LYS A 49 -13.96 8.71 -0.65
CA LYS A 49 -13.05 9.63 -1.34
C LYS A 49 -13.04 9.41 -2.85
N ILE A 50 -13.00 8.16 -3.29
CA ILE A 50 -12.99 7.78 -4.72
C ILE A 50 -14.28 8.24 -5.41
N LEU A 51 -15.43 7.91 -4.82
CA LEU A 51 -16.75 8.26 -5.36
C LEU A 51 -17.16 9.72 -5.08
N LYS A 52 -16.32 10.50 -4.37
CA LYS A 52 -16.59 11.88 -3.95
C LYS A 52 -17.95 12.04 -3.27
N CYS A 53 -18.28 11.13 -2.37
CA CYS A 53 -19.55 11.13 -1.64
C CYS A 53 -19.34 10.85 -0.14
N THR A 54 -20.42 10.90 0.65
CA THR A 54 -20.33 10.63 2.09
C THR A 54 -20.21 9.14 2.37
N GLU A 55 -19.56 8.75 3.48
CA GLU A 55 -19.51 7.36 3.93
C GLU A 55 -20.90 6.76 4.09
N LYS A 56 -21.90 7.56 4.50
CA LYS A 56 -23.31 7.13 4.59
C LYS A 56 -23.88 6.72 3.23
N THR A 57 -23.52 7.43 2.17
CA THR A 57 -23.91 7.07 0.79
C THR A 57 -23.26 5.75 0.37
N VAL A 58 -21.97 5.58 0.67
CA VAL A 58 -21.27 4.31 0.40
C VAL A 58 -21.90 3.15 1.17
N HIS A 59 -22.22 3.34 2.46
CA HIS A 59 -22.95 2.33 3.24
C HIS A 59 -24.26 1.93 2.57
N ARG A 60 -25.03 2.90 2.07
CA ARG A 60 -26.27 2.65 1.32
C ARG A 60 -26.01 1.85 0.04
N TYR A 61 -24.95 2.15 -0.71
CA TYR A 61 -24.59 1.38 -1.90
C TYR A 61 -24.20 -0.06 -1.56
N CYS A 62 -23.46 -0.26 -0.47
CA CYS A 62 -23.16 -1.59 0.05
C CYS A 62 -24.42 -2.34 0.48
N ASP A 63 -25.35 -1.67 1.17
CA ASP A 63 -26.58 -2.31 1.69
C ASP A 63 -27.60 -2.60 0.58
N SER A 64 -27.57 -1.84 -0.52
CA SER A 64 -28.41 -2.05 -1.70
C SER A 64 -27.82 -3.04 -2.71
N GLY A 65 -26.60 -3.55 -2.48
CA GLY A 65 -25.92 -4.46 -3.40
C GLY A 65 -25.35 -3.78 -4.65
N ARG A 66 -25.33 -2.44 -4.69
CA ARG A 66 -24.72 -1.66 -5.80
C ARG A 66 -23.20 -1.76 -5.83
N LEU A 67 -22.58 -2.07 -4.70
CA LEU A 67 -21.14 -2.31 -4.59
C LEU A 67 -20.91 -3.75 -4.16
N GLU A 68 -19.88 -4.38 -4.70
CA GLU A 68 -19.46 -5.70 -4.26
C GLU A 68 -18.66 -5.56 -2.96
N VAL A 69 -19.09 -6.30 -1.93
CA VAL A 69 -18.56 -6.17 -0.57
C VAL A 69 -18.15 -7.53 -0.03
N ARG A 70 -16.90 -7.60 0.43
CA ARG A 70 -16.41 -8.66 1.31
C ARG A 70 -16.45 -8.18 2.76
N ARG A 71 -16.83 -9.07 3.68
CA ARG A 71 -16.75 -8.82 5.13
C ARG A 71 -15.39 -9.29 5.65
N ASP A 72 -14.74 -8.46 6.44
CA ASP A 72 -13.57 -8.82 7.25
C ASP A 72 -13.89 -8.47 8.70
N GLY A 73 -14.37 -9.47 9.45
CA GLY A 73 -15.01 -9.26 10.75
C GLY A 73 -16.16 -8.23 10.67
N HIS A 74 -16.05 -7.13 11.43
CA HIS A 74 -17.02 -6.05 11.44
C HIS A 74 -16.85 -5.03 10.30
N LYS A 75 -15.76 -5.12 9.51
CA LYS A 75 -15.46 -4.16 8.45
C LYS A 75 -16.07 -4.59 7.12
N LYS A 76 -16.54 -3.62 6.35
CA LYS A 76 -16.92 -3.78 4.93
C LYS A 76 -15.72 -3.39 4.07
N LEU A 77 -15.26 -4.33 3.25
CA LEU A 77 -14.23 -4.14 2.24
C LEU A 77 -14.88 -4.17 0.87
N ILE A 78 -14.75 -3.09 0.11
CA ILE A 78 -15.39 -2.89 -1.19
C ILE A 78 -14.37 -3.21 -2.27
N THR A 79 -14.74 -3.98 -3.29
CA THR A 79 -13.83 -4.25 -4.42
C THR A 79 -13.60 -2.96 -5.19
N TYR A 80 -12.36 -2.70 -5.59
CA TYR A 80 -12.05 -1.51 -6.37
C TYR A 80 -12.75 -1.53 -7.75
N ALA A 81 -12.90 -2.72 -8.35
CA ALA A 81 -13.62 -2.91 -9.61
C ALA A 81 -15.06 -2.37 -9.55
N SER A 82 -15.82 -2.74 -8.52
CA SER A 82 -17.22 -2.27 -8.37
C SER A 82 -17.34 -0.76 -8.17
N LEU A 83 -16.32 -0.10 -7.62
CA LEU A 83 -16.28 1.35 -7.49
C LEU A 83 -16.09 2.04 -8.84
N VAL A 84 -15.23 1.50 -9.70
CA VAL A 84 -15.00 2.04 -11.04
C VAL A 84 -16.28 1.92 -11.89
N GLU A 85 -16.95 0.77 -11.84
CA GLU A 85 -18.23 0.54 -12.53
C GLU A 85 -19.33 1.48 -12.04
N THR A 86 -19.32 1.84 -10.76
CA THR A 86 -20.33 2.73 -10.16
C THR A 86 -20.06 4.22 -10.42
N ALA A 87 -18.81 4.58 -10.71
CA ALA A 87 -18.35 5.96 -10.94
C ALA A 87 -18.41 6.38 -12.42
N GLY A 88 -18.39 5.42 -13.34
CA GLY A 88 -18.68 5.63 -14.77
C GLY A 88 -20.18 5.81 -15.03
#